data_AF-A0A0C3Q6E8-F1
#
_entry.id   AF-A0A0C3Q6E8-F1
#
_cell.length_a   1.000
_cell.length_b   1.000
_cell.length_c   1.000
_cell.angle_alpha   90.00
_cell.angle_beta   90.00
_cell.angle_gamma   90.00
#
_symmetry.space_group_name_H-M   'P 1'
#
loop_
_entity.id
_entity.type
_entity.pdbx_description
1 polymer ?
#
loop_
_entity_poly.entity_id
_entity_poly.type
_entity_poly.pdbx_seq_one_letter_code
_entity_poly.pdbx_strand_id
1 'polypeptide(L)'
;MAGNECRRWHGTKRLCNIGDNPANPTLCTQGGCSMCSILRTSFKVAKANVSGRIFHRFGKGIYVSSTSSKAYNYASNGGLASQYSMIMLTNVIVGQGHKLTQDSQRLTGPPVGYHSVLEEVAGSLVYDELAVYNDDAIRPSWLVVYKY
;
A
#
# COMPACT_ATOMS: atom_id res chain seq x y z
N MET A 1 23.94 0.31 -8.74
CA MET A 1 22.66 0.64 -9.40
C MET A 1 21.81 1.41 -8.39
N ALA A 2 21.12 2.47 -8.80
CA ALA A 2 20.30 3.27 -7.89
C ALA A 2 19.19 2.40 -7.26
N GLY A 3 19.28 2.14 -5.95
CA GLY A 3 18.17 1.84 -5.02
C GLY A 3 17.22 0.67 -5.26
N ASN A 4 17.28 -0.08 -6.37
CA ASN A 4 16.28 -1.10 -6.73
C ASN A 4 14.84 -0.57 -6.61
N GLU A 5 14.52 0.48 -7.38
CA GLU A 5 13.18 1.06 -7.40
C GLU A 5 12.19 0.17 -8.16
N CYS A 6 11.01 -0.03 -7.58
CA CYS A 6 9.97 -0.90 -8.09
C CYS A 6 8.60 -0.22 -8.05
N ARG A 7 7.78 -0.44 -9.08
CA ARG A 7 6.36 -0.07 -9.03
C ARG A 7 5.53 -1.14 -8.34
N ARG A 8 4.66 -0.74 -7.42
CA ARG A 8 3.77 -1.65 -6.65
C ARG A 8 2.40 -1.03 -6.42
N TRP A 9 1.39 -1.88 -6.33
CA TRP A 9 0.00 -1.54 -6.07
C TRP A 9 -0.31 -1.44 -4.58
N HIS A 10 -1.13 -0.46 -4.22
CA HIS A 10 -1.65 -0.26 -2.88
C HIS A 10 -3.16 0.04 -2.94
N GLY A 11 -3.96 -0.75 -2.24
CA GLY A 11 -5.39 -0.48 -2.03
C GLY A 11 -5.64 0.05 -0.62
N THR A 12 -6.57 0.99 -0.49
CA THR A 12 -6.91 1.59 0.81
C THR A 12 -8.34 2.09 0.86
N LYS A 13 -8.78 2.57 2.02
CA LYS A 13 -10.10 3.13 2.24
C LYS A 13 -10.23 4.53 1.63
N ARG A 14 -11.29 4.73 0.85
CA ARG A 14 -11.75 6.02 0.33
C ARG A 14 -13.11 6.35 0.94
N LEU A 15 -13.28 7.60 1.40
CA LEU A 15 -14.54 8.08 2.00
C LEU A 15 -15.24 9.17 1.16
N CYS A 16 -14.60 9.67 0.12
CA CYS A 16 -15.14 10.69 -0.79
C CYS A 16 -15.16 10.18 -2.23
N ASN A 17 -15.50 11.05 -3.18
CA ASN A 17 -15.58 10.74 -4.61
C ASN A 17 -14.35 11.20 -5.42
N ILE A 18 -13.16 11.33 -4.81
CA ILE A 18 -11.93 11.63 -5.58
C ILE A 18 -11.79 10.59 -6.70
N GLY A 19 -11.55 11.05 -7.94
CA GLY A 19 -11.45 10.19 -9.12
C GLY A 19 -12.75 9.94 -9.88
N ASP A 20 -13.93 10.20 -9.29
CA ASP A 20 -15.22 9.99 -9.97
C ASP A 20 -15.49 11.03 -11.06
N ASN A 21 -15.03 12.26 -10.83
CA ASN A 21 -15.06 13.33 -11.82
C ASN A 21 -13.62 13.71 -12.20
N PRO A 22 -13.15 13.42 -13.43
CA PRO A 22 -11.80 13.77 -13.84
C PRO A 22 -11.53 15.28 -13.87
N ALA A 23 -12.57 16.12 -13.95
CA ALA A 23 -12.45 17.57 -13.88
C ALA A 23 -12.29 18.11 -12.45
N ASN A 24 -12.48 17.26 -11.41
CA ASN A 24 -12.36 17.68 -10.01
C ASN A 24 -11.35 16.79 -9.24
N PRO A 25 -10.06 17.16 -9.23
CA PRO A 25 -9.02 16.42 -8.50
C PRO A 25 -8.95 16.77 -7.01
N THR A 26 -9.94 17.48 -6.45
CA THR A 26 -9.87 17.99 -5.08
C THR A 26 -9.83 16.87 -4.04
N LEU A 27 -8.80 16.88 -3.20
CA LEU A 27 -8.64 15.93 -2.10
C LEU A 27 -9.45 16.39 -0.89
N CYS A 28 -10.30 15.51 -0.33
CA CYS A 28 -11.05 15.85 0.88
C CYS A 28 -10.15 15.82 2.14
N THR A 29 -10.44 16.62 3.16
CA THR A 29 -9.72 16.62 4.45
C THR A 29 -10.37 15.74 5.52
N GLN A 30 -11.39 14.96 5.16
CA GLN A 30 -12.16 14.11 6.08
C GLN A 30 -11.26 13.10 6.81
N GLY A 31 -11.41 13.04 8.14
CA GLY A 31 -10.78 12.02 8.97
C GLY A 31 -11.17 10.61 8.53
N GLY A 32 -10.19 9.71 8.48
CA GLY A 32 -10.39 8.32 8.07
C GLY A 32 -10.41 8.07 6.55
N CYS A 33 -10.33 9.11 5.71
CA CYS A 33 -10.09 8.94 4.28
C CYS A 33 -8.60 8.66 4.04
N SER A 34 -8.19 7.40 4.17
CA SER A 34 -6.80 6.98 3.99
C SER A 34 -6.28 7.34 2.59
N MET A 35 -7.11 7.18 1.56
CA MET A 35 -6.80 7.55 0.18
C MET A 35 -6.33 9.01 0.08
N CYS A 36 -7.18 9.97 0.46
CA CYS A 36 -6.82 11.39 0.37
C CYS A 36 -5.69 11.77 1.35
N SER A 37 -5.59 11.10 2.50
CA SER A 37 -4.49 11.34 3.45
C SER A 37 -3.14 10.94 2.84
N ILE A 38 -3.06 9.77 2.19
CA ILE A 38 -1.86 9.33 1.47
C ILE A 38 -1.55 10.27 0.31
N LEU A 39 -2.55 10.67 -0.48
CA LEU A 39 -2.33 11.60 -1.59
C LEU A 39 -1.82 12.98 -1.14
N ARG A 40 -2.25 13.47 0.03
CA ARG A 40 -1.78 14.76 0.58
C ARG A 40 -0.40 14.68 1.22
N THR A 41 -0.14 13.61 1.99
CA THR A 41 1.01 13.58 2.91
C THR A 41 1.96 12.42 2.69
N SER A 42 1.81 11.69 1.58
CA SER A 42 2.43 10.38 1.35
C SER A 42 2.01 9.34 2.40
N PHE A 43 2.62 8.16 2.32
CA PHE A 43 2.48 7.08 3.27
C PHE A 43 3.19 7.41 4.59
N LYS A 44 2.63 6.88 5.69
CA LYS A 44 3.21 6.99 7.02
C LYS A 44 3.17 5.64 7.71
N VAL A 45 4.30 5.09 8.09
CA VAL A 45 4.43 3.84 8.86
C VAL A 45 3.64 3.95 10.17
N ALA A 46 3.64 5.11 10.81
CA ALA A 46 2.84 5.37 12.00
C ALA A 46 1.33 5.16 11.78
N LYS A 47 0.84 5.29 10.54
CA LYS A 47 -0.55 5.11 10.11
C LYS A 47 -0.81 3.74 9.46
N ALA A 48 0.19 2.88 9.33
CA ALA A 48 0.00 1.50 8.93
C ALA A 48 -0.85 0.77 9.99
N ASN A 49 -1.78 -0.07 9.52
CA ASN A 49 -2.64 -0.95 10.34
C ASN A 49 -3.56 -0.24 11.36
N VAL A 50 -3.82 1.06 11.20
CA VAL A 50 -4.74 1.83 12.09
C VAL A 50 -6.21 1.37 11.96
N SER A 51 -6.55 0.65 10.88
CA SER A 51 -7.89 0.07 10.67
C SER A 51 -8.21 -1.14 11.56
N GLY A 52 -7.30 -1.55 12.45
CA GLY A 52 -7.54 -2.67 13.38
C GLY A 52 -7.51 -4.05 12.73
N ARG A 53 -6.97 -4.18 11.51
CA ARG A 53 -6.71 -5.49 10.92
C ARG A 53 -5.68 -6.20 11.81
N ILE A 54 -6.14 -7.28 12.46
CA ILE A 54 -5.41 -8.06 13.47
C ILE A 54 -4.14 -8.68 12.86
N PHE A 55 -4.18 -9.01 11.56
CA PHE A 55 -3.13 -9.74 10.88
C PHE A 55 -2.31 -8.85 9.95
N HIS A 56 -1.00 -8.84 10.18
CA HIS A 56 0.00 -8.24 9.31
C HIS A 56 1.20 -9.18 9.25
N ARG A 57 1.56 -9.63 8.03
CA ARG A 57 2.50 -10.75 7.84
C ARG A 57 3.89 -10.44 8.37
N PHE A 58 4.34 -9.20 8.18
CA PHE A 58 5.68 -8.73 8.51
C PHE A 58 5.62 -7.54 9.47
N GLY A 59 4.70 -7.55 10.44
CA GLY A 59 4.65 -6.46 11.42
C GLY A 59 4.10 -5.13 10.91
N LYS A 60 4.48 -4.04 11.59
CA LYS A 60 3.98 -2.69 11.30
C LYS A 60 4.79 -2.03 10.18
N GLY A 61 4.52 -2.43 8.94
CA GLY A 61 5.06 -1.84 7.72
C GLY A 61 3.99 -1.28 6.80
N ILE A 62 4.42 -0.57 5.75
CA ILE A 62 3.57 -0.19 4.62
C ILE A 62 3.62 -1.33 3.60
N TYR A 63 2.46 -1.92 3.32
CA TYR A 63 2.33 -3.08 2.45
C TYR A 63 1.87 -2.70 1.05
N VAL A 64 2.53 -3.30 0.07
CA VAL A 64 2.24 -3.15 -1.36
C VAL A 64 2.45 -4.48 -2.08
N SER A 65 1.88 -4.63 -3.27
CA SER A 65 1.96 -5.87 -4.06
C SER A 65 2.23 -5.56 -5.53
N SER A 66 2.92 -6.44 -6.24
CA SER A 66 3.03 -6.41 -7.71
C SER A 66 1.73 -6.85 -8.38
N THR A 67 0.82 -7.48 -7.62
CA THR A 67 -0.47 -7.96 -8.10
C THR A 67 -1.61 -6.97 -7.77
N SER A 68 -2.27 -6.43 -8.81
CA SER A 68 -3.33 -5.44 -8.65
C SER A 68 -4.59 -6.00 -7.99
N SER A 69 -4.99 -7.24 -8.30
CA SER A 69 -6.15 -7.91 -7.69
C SER A 69 -5.97 -8.15 -6.19
N LYS A 70 -4.74 -8.38 -5.72
CA LYS A 70 -4.42 -8.41 -4.30
C LYS A 70 -4.61 -7.04 -3.67
N ALA A 71 -4.04 -5.99 -4.25
CA ALA A 71 -4.23 -4.62 -3.75
C ALA A 71 -5.71 -4.23 -3.71
N TYR A 72 -6.50 -4.64 -4.71
CA TYR A 72 -7.95 -4.42 -4.75
C TYR A 72 -8.68 -4.98 -3.52
N ASN A 73 -8.28 -6.13 -2.97
CA ASN A 73 -8.88 -6.68 -1.74
C ASN A 73 -8.70 -5.76 -0.50
N TYR A 74 -7.80 -4.77 -0.59
CA TYR A 74 -7.59 -3.75 0.44
C TYR A 74 -8.27 -2.41 0.10
N ALA A 75 -8.74 -2.23 -1.15
CA ALA A 75 -9.51 -1.08 -1.55
C ALA A 75 -10.94 -1.16 -1.00
N SER A 76 -11.47 -0.02 -0.54
CA SER A 76 -12.88 0.04 -0.11
C SER A 76 -13.43 1.46 -0.27
N ASN A 77 -14.66 1.54 -0.78
CA ASN A 77 -15.48 2.76 -0.78
C ASN A 77 -16.36 2.73 0.48
N GLY A 78 -15.92 3.38 1.54
CA GLY A 78 -16.59 3.33 2.85
C GLY A 78 -17.34 4.60 3.22
N GLY A 79 -17.55 5.52 2.27
CA GLY A 79 -18.23 6.80 2.49
C GLY A 79 -19.30 7.03 1.44
N LEU A 80 -19.17 8.10 0.67
CA LEU A 80 -20.12 8.42 -0.41
C LEU A 80 -20.20 7.29 -1.45
N ALA A 81 -21.41 7.04 -1.95
CA ALA A 81 -21.65 6.06 -3.00
C ALA A 81 -20.85 6.41 -4.25
N SER A 82 -20.28 5.40 -4.88
CA SER A 82 -19.51 5.55 -6.11
C SER A 82 -19.57 4.26 -6.92
N GLN A 83 -19.67 4.41 -8.24
CA GLN A 83 -19.60 3.30 -9.19
C GLN A 83 -18.16 2.88 -9.53
N TYR A 84 -17.15 3.60 -9.02
CA TYR A 84 -15.76 3.39 -9.36
C TYR A 84 -14.98 2.75 -8.21
N SER A 85 -14.11 1.81 -8.57
CA SER A 85 -13.09 1.24 -7.71
C SER A 85 -11.74 1.90 -7.98
N MET A 86 -10.86 1.88 -6.97
CA MET A 86 -9.62 2.65 -7.00
C MET A 86 -8.48 1.96 -6.28
N ILE A 87 -7.31 1.94 -6.93
CA ILE A 87 -6.03 1.52 -6.34
C ILE A 87 -4.94 2.51 -6.73
N MET A 88 -3.88 2.62 -5.92
CA MET A 88 -2.72 3.45 -6.21
C MET A 88 -1.59 2.61 -6.80
N LEU A 89 -0.93 3.15 -7.83
CA LEU A 89 0.40 2.70 -8.24
C LEU A 89 1.43 3.56 -7.51
N THR A 90 2.39 2.91 -6.88
CA THR A 90 3.39 3.54 -6.03
C THR A 90 4.79 3.25 -6.55
N ASN A 91 5.70 4.20 -6.42
CA ASN A 91 7.13 3.99 -6.58
C ASN A 91 7.72 3.62 -5.21
N VAL A 92 8.49 2.53 -5.16
CA VAL A 92 9.03 1.98 -3.91
C VAL A 92 10.52 1.73 -4.06
N ILE A 93 11.32 2.30 -3.18
CA ILE A 93 12.75 2.01 -3.07
C ILE A 93 12.90 0.72 -2.27
N VAL A 94 13.06 -0.41 -2.96
CA VAL A 94 13.18 -1.73 -2.31
C VAL A 94 14.55 -1.89 -1.67
N GLY A 95 15.59 -1.31 -2.29
CA GLY A 95 16.97 -1.52 -1.90
C GLY A 95 17.33 -3.01 -1.88
N GLN A 96 18.07 -3.39 -0.85
CA GLN A 96 18.32 -4.79 -0.52
C GLN A 96 17.13 -5.36 0.25
N GLY A 97 16.29 -6.14 -0.42
CA GLY A 97 15.09 -6.74 0.17
C GLY A 97 15.37 -8.07 0.86
N HIS A 98 14.89 -8.22 2.09
CA HIS A 98 15.00 -9.45 2.87
C HIS A 98 13.83 -10.37 2.56
N LYS A 99 14.12 -11.54 1.98
CA LYS A 99 13.10 -12.50 1.61
C LYS A 99 12.70 -13.38 2.80
N LEU A 100 11.40 -13.52 3.03
CA LEU A 100 10.83 -14.42 4.03
C LEU A 100 9.82 -15.36 3.37
N THR A 101 9.88 -16.64 3.75
CA THR A 101 8.93 -17.68 3.32
C THR A 101 7.85 -17.95 4.37
N GLN A 102 7.96 -17.34 5.56
CA GLN A 102 7.04 -17.49 6.68
C GLN A 102 6.68 -16.13 7.26
N ASP A 103 5.49 -16.05 7.87
CA ASP A 103 5.04 -14.83 8.54
C ASP A 103 5.92 -14.52 9.76
N SER A 104 6.19 -13.23 9.95
CA SER A 104 6.90 -12.71 11.11
C SER A 104 6.20 -11.43 11.59
N GLN A 105 5.08 -11.63 12.28
CA GLN A 105 4.17 -10.55 12.69
C GLN A 105 4.80 -9.56 13.69
N ARG A 106 5.91 -9.92 14.33
CA ARG A 106 6.58 -9.08 15.34
C ARG A 106 7.66 -8.17 14.73
N LEU A 107 7.85 -8.19 13.41
CA LEU A 107 8.83 -7.32 12.78
C LEU A 107 8.48 -5.84 12.98
N THR A 108 9.50 -5.05 13.28
CA THR A 108 9.42 -3.59 13.31
C THR A 108 10.19 -2.95 12.15
N GLY A 109 10.90 -3.77 11.38
CA GLY A 109 11.79 -3.38 10.31
C GLY A 109 12.41 -4.61 9.63
N PRO A 110 13.12 -4.40 8.51
CA PRO A 110 13.96 -5.44 7.93
C PRO A 110 15.18 -5.73 8.84
N PRO A 111 15.82 -6.89 8.73
CA PRO A 111 17.09 -7.17 9.42
C PRO A 111 18.20 -6.20 9.00
N VAL A 112 19.26 -6.12 9.83
CA VAL A 112 20.44 -5.30 9.53
C VAL A 112 21.01 -5.64 8.15
N GLY A 113 21.31 -4.61 7.36
CA GLY A 113 21.79 -4.73 5.97
C GLY A 113 20.67 -4.82 4.92
N TYR A 114 19.40 -4.84 5.33
CA TYR A 114 18.25 -4.85 4.44
C TYR A 114 17.41 -3.57 4.60
N HIS A 115 16.63 -3.26 3.58
CA HIS A 115 15.85 -2.02 3.46
C HIS A 115 14.33 -2.29 3.38
N SER A 116 13.95 -3.50 2.97
CA SER A 116 12.57 -3.94 2.87
C SER A 116 12.44 -5.42 3.22
N VAL A 117 11.21 -5.88 3.41
CA VAL A 117 10.87 -7.30 3.55
C VAL A 117 10.01 -7.72 2.37
N LEU A 118 10.40 -8.81 1.73
CA LEU A 118 9.73 -9.41 0.59
C LEU A 118 9.21 -10.77 1.00
N GLU A 119 8.00 -11.09 0.57
CA GLU A 119 7.56 -12.47 0.58
C GLU A 119 8.23 -13.24 -0.57
N GLU A 120 8.91 -14.33 -0.23
CA GLU A 120 9.34 -15.32 -1.21
C GLU A 120 8.28 -16.39 -1.35
N VAL A 121 7.67 -16.46 -2.52
CA VAL A 121 6.68 -17.47 -2.84
C VAL A 121 7.36 -18.84 -2.89
N ALA A 122 7.25 -19.60 -1.80
CA ALA A 122 7.57 -21.01 -1.74
C ALA A 122 6.26 -21.81 -1.58
N GLY A 123 5.95 -22.69 -2.54
CA GLY A 123 4.75 -23.53 -2.49
C GLY A 123 3.44 -22.81 -2.88
N SER A 124 2.36 -23.03 -2.12
CA SER A 124 0.97 -22.67 -2.46
C SER A 124 0.57 -21.20 -2.20
N LEU A 125 1.53 -20.32 -1.90
CA LEU A 125 1.26 -18.91 -1.62
C LEU A 125 1.03 -18.14 -2.93
N VAL A 126 -0.21 -17.71 -3.16
CA VAL A 126 -0.67 -17.24 -4.48
C VAL A 126 -0.25 -15.79 -4.79
N TYR A 127 0.17 -14.98 -3.80
CA TYR A 127 0.34 -13.55 -4.04
C TYR A 127 1.49 -12.88 -3.28
N ASP A 128 2.32 -12.17 -4.04
CA ASP A 128 3.49 -11.45 -3.56
C ASP A 128 3.16 -10.28 -2.60
N GLU A 129 4.07 -10.00 -1.67
CA GLU A 129 3.96 -8.90 -0.73
C GLU A 129 5.32 -8.24 -0.48
N LEU A 130 5.35 -6.91 -0.50
CA LEU A 130 6.51 -6.10 -0.13
C LEU A 130 6.11 -5.17 1.02
N ALA A 131 6.91 -5.18 2.08
CA ALA A 131 6.77 -4.29 3.22
C ALA A 131 7.99 -3.35 3.33
N VAL A 132 7.72 -2.05 3.47
CA VAL A 132 8.72 -1.02 3.81
C VAL A 132 8.39 -0.37 5.15
N TYR A 133 9.42 0.07 5.86
CA TYR A 133 9.33 0.56 7.24
C TYR A 133 9.89 1.97 7.40
N ASN A 134 10.05 2.67 6.29
CA ASN A 134 10.46 4.07 6.21
C ASN A 134 9.45 4.83 5.34
N ASP A 135 8.96 5.96 5.84
CA ASP A 135 8.01 6.84 5.14
C ASP A 135 8.57 7.33 3.80
N ASP A 136 9.89 7.46 3.67
CA ASP A 136 10.58 7.93 2.46
C ASP A 136 10.85 6.85 1.43
N ALA A 137 10.68 5.57 1.78
CA ALA A 137 10.89 4.47 0.86
C ALA A 137 9.76 4.30 -0.17
N ILE A 138 8.69 5.09 -0.08
CA ILE A 138 7.51 4.94 -0.95
C ILE A 138 6.86 6.29 -1.27
N ARG A 139 6.40 6.45 -2.51
CA ARG A 139 5.58 7.59 -2.96
C ARG A 139 4.40 7.11 -3.81
N PRO A 140 3.19 7.66 -3.63
CA PRO A 140 2.11 7.44 -4.59
C PRO A 140 2.46 8.14 -5.90
N SER A 141 2.34 7.43 -7.02
CA SER A 141 2.69 7.93 -8.36
C SER A 141 1.45 8.14 -9.22
N TRP A 142 0.49 7.21 -9.14
CA TRP A 142 -0.75 7.26 -9.91
C TRP A 142 -1.93 6.78 -9.09
N LEU A 143 -3.09 7.38 -9.34
CA LEU A 143 -4.37 6.92 -8.84
C LEU A 143 -5.15 6.31 -10.01
N VAL A 144 -5.37 5.00 -9.98
CA VAL A 144 -6.07 4.28 -11.04
C VAL A 144 -7.53 4.15 -10.64
N VAL A 145 -8.41 4.69 -11.49
CA VAL A 145 -9.87 4.67 -11.33
C VAL A 145 -10.44 3.75 -12.41
N TYR A 146 -11.32 2.83 -12.02
CA TYR A 146 -11.89 1.86 -12.94
C TYR A 146 -13.29 1.42 -12.48
N LYS A 147 -14.05 0.84 -13.41
CA LYS A 147 -15.38 0.27 -13.17
C LYS A 147 -15.39 -1.15 -13.72
N TYR A 148 -16.01 -2.07 -12.99
CA TYR A 148 -16.26 -3.44 -13.44
C TYR A 148 -17.52 -3.51 -14.29
#